data_AF-G3U1Q6-F1
#
_entry.id   AF-G3U1Q6-F1
#
_cell.length_a   1.000
_cell.length_b   1.000
_cell.length_c   1.000
_cell.angle_alpha   90.00
_cell.angle_beta   90.00
_cell.angle_gamma   90.00
#
_symmetry.space_group_name_H-M   'P 1'
#
loop_
_entity.id
_entity.type
_entity.pdbx_description
1 polymer ?
#
loop_
_entity_poly.entity_id
_entity_poly.type
_entity_poly.pdbx_seq_one_letter_code
_entity_poly.pdbx_strand_id
1 'polypeptide(L)'
;MLNSPSELEFSNHTSSEEISQHASLELSSREKSSSCSAEKTGYPDSIYVMAANIFQGIRFEKSPEKVLIKYGNEPLPSSSESEDESFQRLSYELAFSALKYQDILESILIDSYIFPSTTIPDHLSSLIIVMLYDFQDRKFQARLLSDNEDSISEVQEVETLLNSFKTKLAASLARCRIKHDALSIYHILPETVRKQELRASTLPLYAWINTCKVSPEEVYSNLKKKGYHKVKSVLHIDDKVFAVDKHCYDVLIFPSHLKNDLLSIDLFKDYKLIFQDKSRSLAVHSVKALLNMDDDILMVNTGSWYTVAHMSILTNNNTSKIFVCGVESQAKDPDLKSLFTKMGCKKMCLRDKDN
;
A
#
# COMPACT_ATOMS: atom_id res chain seq x y z
N MET A 1 52.14 -23.36 -20.55
CA MET A 1 51.25 -22.46 -21.31
C MET A 1 50.03 -23.27 -21.71
N LEU A 2 48.83 -22.77 -21.36
CA LEU A 2 47.51 -22.92 -22.03
C LEU A 2 47.03 -24.36 -22.37
N ASN A 3 45.76 -24.76 -22.31
CA ASN A 3 44.49 -24.41 -21.66
C ASN A 3 43.54 -25.58 -22.07
N SER A 4 42.53 -25.87 -21.24
CA SER A 4 41.42 -26.83 -21.45
C SER A 4 40.53 -26.47 -22.68
N PRO A 5 39.46 -27.22 -23.08
CA PRO A 5 38.69 -28.23 -22.31
C PRO A 5 38.14 -29.48 -23.06
N SER A 6 37.79 -30.50 -22.29
CA SER A 6 36.91 -31.60 -22.66
C SER A 6 35.55 -31.45 -21.95
N GLU A 7 34.51 -31.77 -22.69
CA GLU A 7 33.07 -31.70 -22.36
C GLU A 7 32.71 -32.44 -21.06
N LEU A 8 31.77 -31.87 -20.31
CA LEU A 8 30.99 -32.54 -19.28
C LEU A 8 29.52 -32.16 -19.48
N GLU A 9 28.76 -33.10 -20.02
CA GLU A 9 27.30 -33.08 -20.14
C GLU A 9 26.67 -32.96 -18.75
N PHE A 10 25.81 -31.95 -18.56
CA PHE A 10 24.91 -31.86 -17.41
C PHE A 10 23.49 -32.24 -17.84
N SER A 11 22.93 -33.19 -17.10
CA SER A 11 21.61 -33.79 -17.25
C SER A 11 20.46 -32.77 -17.17
N ASN A 12 19.64 -32.70 -18.22
CA ASN A 12 18.45 -31.83 -18.34
C ASN A 12 17.14 -32.45 -17.77
N HIS A 13 17.21 -33.34 -16.79
CA HIS A 13 16.02 -34.09 -16.35
C HIS A 13 15.24 -33.50 -15.16
N THR A 14 15.69 -32.41 -14.53
CA THR A 14 14.99 -31.81 -13.36
C THR A 14 14.17 -30.56 -13.66
N SER A 15 14.32 -29.92 -14.83
CA SER A 15 13.63 -28.65 -15.11
C SER A 15 12.19 -28.83 -15.61
N SER A 16 11.87 -29.96 -16.25
CA SER A 16 10.53 -30.15 -16.84
C SER A 16 9.45 -30.50 -15.81
N GLU A 17 9.79 -31.17 -14.71
CA GLU A 17 8.82 -31.52 -13.65
C GLU A 17 8.52 -30.33 -12.74
N GLU A 18 9.52 -29.48 -12.43
CA GLU A 18 9.32 -28.28 -11.62
C GLU A 18 8.44 -27.24 -12.35
N ILE A 19 8.64 -27.06 -13.66
CA ILE A 19 7.80 -26.15 -14.47
C ILE A 19 6.35 -26.68 -14.57
N SER A 20 6.17 -28.00 -14.65
CA SER A 20 4.84 -28.61 -14.74
C SER A 20 4.07 -28.54 -13.41
N GLN A 21 4.77 -28.54 -12.28
CA GLN A 21 4.16 -28.30 -10.96
C GLN A 21 3.73 -26.84 -10.76
N HIS A 22 4.49 -25.88 -11.29
CA HIS A 22 4.12 -24.46 -11.27
C HIS A 22 2.86 -24.15 -12.10
N ALA A 23 2.68 -24.81 -13.25
CA ALA A 23 1.48 -24.64 -14.07
C ALA A 23 0.23 -25.33 -13.48
N SER A 24 0.41 -26.47 -12.81
CA SER A 24 -0.71 -27.24 -12.24
C SER A 24 -1.30 -26.60 -10.97
N LEU A 25 -0.52 -25.78 -10.26
CA LEU A 25 -0.95 -25.03 -9.07
C LEU A 25 -1.78 -23.77 -9.40
N GLU A 26 -1.79 -23.31 -10.65
CA GLU A 26 -2.62 -22.17 -11.06
C GLU A 26 -4.12 -22.53 -11.21
N LEU A 27 -4.46 -23.81 -11.38
CA LEU A 27 -5.85 -24.24 -11.60
C LEU A 27 -6.59 -24.74 -10.34
N SER A 28 -5.91 -25.17 -9.28
CA SER A 28 -6.58 -25.87 -8.15
C SER A 28 -6.89 -25.00 -6.93
N SER A 29 -6.46 -23.73 -6.90
CA SER A 29 -6.61 -22.84 -5.73
C SER A 29 -7.83 -21.93 -5.79
N ARG A 30 -8.67 -22.03 -6.83
CA ARG A 30 -9.74 -21.06 -7.12
C ARG A 30 -11.14 -21.39 -6.60
N GLU A 31 -11.34 -22.50 -5.88
CA GLU A 31 -12.69 -22.89 -5.46
C GLU A 31 -13.05 -22.60 -3.99
N LYS A 32 -12.14 -22.08 -3.15
CA LYS A 32 -12.44 -21.86 -1.71
C LYS A 32 -11.89 -20.58 -1.09
N SER A 33 -11.84 -19.48 -1.84
CA SER A 33 -11.80 -18.14 -1.23
C SER A 33 -12.97 -17.31 -1.73
N SER A 34 -14.20 -17.79 -1.49
CA SER A 34 -15.32 -16.86 -1.35
C SER A 34 -15.08 -16.08 -0.08
N SER A 35 -14.36 -14.96 -0.18
CA SER A 35 -14.41 -13.94 0.85
C SER A 35 -15.88 -13.67 1.11
N CYS A 36 -16.34 -13.94 2.32
CA CYS A 36 -17.66 -13.58 2.80
C CYS A 36 -17.85 -12.09 2.48
N SER A 37 -18.58 -11.78 1.40
CA SER A 37 -18.80 -10.41 0.98
C SER A 37 -19.82 -9.82 1.92
N ALA A 38 -19.37 -9.27 3.04
CA ALA A 38 -20.16 -8.28 3.75
C ALA A 38 -20.58 -7.24 2.70
N GLU A 39 -21.89 -7.02 2.54
CA GLU A 39 -22.40 -6.05 1.58
C GLU A 39 -21.77 -4.70 1.89
N LYS A 40 -21.01 -4.14 0.93
CA LYS A 40 -20.42 -2.81 1.10
C LYS A 40 -21.56 -1.79 1.17
N THR A 41 -21.69 -1.13 2.32
CA THR A 41 -22.76 -0.17 2.62
C THR A 41 -22.50 1.23 2.03
N GLY A 42 -21.30 1.48 1.53
CA GLY A 42 -20.83 2.78 1.05
C GLY A 42 -19.91 3.45 2.07
N TYR A 43 -19.31 4.59 1.68
CA TYR A 43 -18.46 5.39 2.56
C TYR A 43 -19.20 6.63 3.09
N PRO A 44 -18.76 7.14 4.26
CA PRO A 44 -19.06 8.47 4.74
C PRO A 44 -18.77 9.59 3.72
N ASP A 45 -19.53 10.69 3.78
CA ASP A 45 -19.38 11.86 2.90
C ASP A 45 -17.96 12.46 3.01
N SER A 46 -17.43 12.55 4.23
CA SER A 46 -16.07 13.05 4.49
C SER A 46 -14.97 12.23 3.82
N ILE A 47 -15.15 10.90 3.72
CA ILE A 47 -14.20 10.01 3.03
C ILE A 47 -14.25 10.24 1.52
N TYR A 48 -15.43 10.45 0.93
CA TYR A 48 -15.53 10.77 -0.49
C TYR A 48 -14.84 12.08 -0.85
N VAL A 49 -15.05 13.13 -0.03
CA VAL A 49 -14.41 14.43 -0.24
C VAL A 49 -12.89 14.31 -0.14
N MET A 50 -12.39 13.67 0.91
CA MET A 50 -10.94 13.45 1.10
C MET A 50 -10.35 12.64 -0.07
N ALA A 51 -11.01 11.55 -0.46
CA ALA A 51 -10.58 10.72 -1.58
C ALA A 51 -10.61 11.46 -2.93
N ALA A 52 -11.59 12.33 -3.17
CA ALA A 52 -11.68 13.16 -4.35
C ALA A 52 -10.52 14.17 -4.42
N ASN A 53 -10.19 14.80 -3.30
CA ASN A 53 -9.06 15.73 -3.21
C ASN A 53 -7.71 15.01 -3.44
N ILE A 54 -7.53 13.84 -2.83
CA ILE A 54 -6.34 13.00 -3.06
C ILE A 54 -6.24 12.61 -4.53
N PHE A 55 -7.33 12.09 -5.11
CA PHE A 55 -7.40 11.70 -6.53
C PHE A 55 -7.05 12.88 -7.45
N GLN A 56 -7.59 14.07 -7.18
CA GLN A 56 -7.32 15.27 -7.96
C GLN A 56 -5.84 15.66 -7.96
N GLY A 57 -5.16 15.51 -6.81
CA GLY A 57 -3.74 15.86 -6.68
C GLY A 57 -2.77 14.87 -7.34
N ILE A 58 -3.19 13.62 -7.55
CA ILE A 58 -2.32 12.55 -8.08
C ILE A 58 -2.70 12.07 -9.48
N ARG A 59 -3.85 12.50 -10.01
CA ARG A 59 -4.34 12.06 -11.32
C ARG A 59 -3.34 12.43 -12.41
N PHE A 60 -3.22 11.56 -13.40
CA PHE A 60 -2.46 11.87 -14.59
C PHE A 60 -3.27 12.79 -15.49
N GLU A 61 -2.77 14.00 -15.72
CA GLU A 61 -3.33 14.87 -16.74
C GLU A 61 -3.03 14.31 -18.13
N LYS A 62 -4.08 13.98 -18.87
CA LYS A 62 -3.97 13.49 -20.25
C LYS A 62 -3.62 14.66 -21.17
N SER A 63 -2.89 14.36 -22.24
CA SER A 63 -2.65 15.32 -23.33
C SER A 63 -3.98 15.88 -23.83
N PRO A 64 -4.07 17.17 -24.23
CA PRO A 64 -5.33 17.83 -24.61
C PRO A 64 -6.17 17.06 -25.64
N GLU A 65 -5.52 16.32 -26.55
CA GLU A 65 -6.15 15.51 -27.59
C GLU A 65 -6.87 14.24 -27.07
N LYS A 66 -6.59 13.83 -25.83
CA LYS A 66 -7.11 12.61 -25.18
C LYS A 66 -7.98 12.90 -23.95
N VAL A 67 -8.20 14.18 -23.63
CA VAL A 67 -9.03 14.59 -22.49
C VAL A 67 -10.48 14.38 -22.85
N LEU A 68 -11.12 13.43 -22.18
CA LEU A 68 -12.54 13.15 -22.37
C LEU A 68 -13.43 13.81 -21.30
N ILE A 69 -12.86 14.06 -20.11
CA ILE A 69 -13.53 14.71 -18.99
C ILE A 69 -12.62 15.83 -18.47
N LYS A 70 -13.19 17.02 -18.28
CA LYS A 70 -12.50 18.15 -17.64
C LYS A 70 -12.64 18.03 -16.13
N TYR A 71 -11.54 18.26 -15.44
CA TYR A 71 -11.49 18.30 -13.98
C TYR A 71 -11.11 19.71 -13.59
N GLY A 72 -11.80 20.23 -12.56
CA GLY A 72 -11.47 21.51 -11.97
C GLY A 72 -10.12 21.47 -11.27
N ASN A 73 -9.57 22.64 -10.98
CA ASN A 73 -8.32 22.81 -10.24
C ASN A 73 -8.56 23.11 -8.75
N GLU A 74 -9.81 23.31 -8.36
CA GLU A 74 -10.19 23.66 -7.00
C GLU A 74 -10.49 22.39 -6.21
N PRO A 75 -9.86 22.18 -5.04
CA PRO A 75 -10.20 21.09 -4.14
C PRO A 75 -11.52 21.37 -3.43
N LEU A 76 -12.21 20.30 -3.07
CA LEU A 76 -13.45 20.38 -2.30
C LEU A 76 -13.18 20.77 -0.84
N PRO A 77 -14.11 21.51 -0.20
CA PRO A 77 -13.99 21.84 1.22
C PRO A 77 -13.97 20.56 2.06
N SER A 78 -12.84 20.27 2.71
CA SER A 78 -12.72 19.15 3.66
C SER A 78 -12.64 19.68 5.09
N SER A 79 -13.35 19.04 6.03
CA SER A 79 -13.10 19.25 7.46
C SER A 79 -11.64 18.92 7.77
N SER A 80 -11.04 19.65 8.72
CA SER A 80 -9.66 19.50 9.20
C SER A 80 -9.20 18.03 9.25
N GLU A 81 -7.96 17.79 8.79
CA GLU A 81 -7.30 16.48 8.79
C GLU A 81 -7.58 15.74 10.10
N SER A 82 -8.45 14.73 10.03
CA SER A 82 -8.67 13.84 11.16
C SER A 82 -7.37 13.06 11.40
N GLU A 83 -6.89 13.03 12.64
CA GLU A 83 -5.77 12.17 13.07
C GLU A 83 -6.15 10.67 13.04
N ASP A 84 -7.39 10.33 12.70
CA ASP A 84 -7.83 8.94 12.59
C ASP A 84 -7.14 8.24 11.40
N GLU A 85 -6.20 7.36 11.72
CA GLU A 85 -5.49 6.51 10.76
C GLU A 85 -6.46 5.70 9.88
N SER A 86 -7.62 5.31 10.42
CA SER A 86 -8.61 4.53 9.68
C SER A 86 -9.31 5.37 8.60
N PHE A 87 -9.69 6.60 8.93
CA PHE A 87 -10.25 7.59 8.00
C PHE A 87 -9.27 7.87 6.86
N GLN A 88 -8.00 8.15 7.18
CA GLN A 88 -6.97 8.42 6.18
C GLN A 88 -6.75 7.20 5.28
N ARG A 89 -6.63 6.00 5.86
CA ARG A 89 -6.43 4.76 5.11
C ARG A 89 -7.57 4.52 4.12
N LEU A 90 -8.82 4.64 4.56
CA LEU A 90 -9.99 4.42 3.69
C LEU A 90 -10.03 5.46 2.56
N SER A 91 -9.71 6.73 2.86
CA SER A 91 -9.65 7.80 1.87
C SER A 91 -8.59 7.55 0.79
N TYR A 92 -7.38 7.14 1.19
CA TYR A 92 -6.33 6.75 0.25
C TYR A 92 -6.70 5.50 -0.55
N GLU A 93 -7.22 4.47 0.10
CA GLU A 93 -7.63 3.22 -0.56
C GLU A 93 -8.67 3.50 -1.64
N LEU A 94 -9.66 4.33 -1.34
CA LEU A 94 -10.70 4.71 -2.27
C LEU A 94 -10.14 5.55 -3.44
N ALA A 95 -9.31 6.55 -3.15
CA ALA A 95 -8.69 7.41 -4.16
C ALA A 95 -7.79 6.63 -5.13
N PHE A 96 -6.88 5.81 -4.61
CA PHE A 96 -5.98 4.99 -5.44
C PHE A 96 -6.72 3.91 -6.20
N SER A 97 -7.79 3.34 -5.62
CA SER A 97 -8.64 2.41 -6.33
C SER A 97 -9.34 3.10 -7.51
N ALA A 98 -9.92 4.27 -7.31
CA ALA A 98 -10.52 5.05 -8.38
C ALA A 98 -9.50 5.42 -9.48
N LEU A 99 -8.29 5.83 -9.08
CA LEU A 99 -7.18 6.14 -10.00
C LEU A 99 -6.80 4.94 -10.88
N LYS A 100 -6.73 3.74 -10.29
CA LYS A 100 -6.44 2.50 -11.03
C LYS A 100 -7.45 2.26 -12.16
N TYR A 101 -8.71 2.66 -11.99
CA TYR A 101 -9.78 2.46 -12.96
C TYR A 101 -10.17 3.74 -13.72
N GLN A 102 -9.39 4.82 -13.62
CA GLN A 102 -9.74 6.14 -14.16
C GLN A 102 -10.25 6.07 -15.62
N ASP A 103 -9.48 5.45 -16.51
CA ASP A 103 -9.84 5.35 -17.95
C ASP A 103 -11.17 4.64 -18.17
N ILE A 104 -11.44 3.59 -17.39
CA ILE A 104 -12.66 2.80 -17.52
C ILE A 104 -13.86 3.58 -16.97
N LEU A 105 -13.68 4.26 -15.83
CA LEU A 105 -14.71 5.09 -15.20
C LEU A 105 -15.08 6.28 -16.09
N GLU A 106 -14.09 6.96 -16.66
CA GLU A 106 -14.31 8.04 -17.65
C GLU A 106 -15.10 7.51 -18.86
N SER A 107 -14.69 6.36 -19.43
CA SER A 107 -15.42 5.74 -20.55
C SER A 107 -16.87 5.42 -20.19
N ILE A 108 -17.14 4.96 -18.97
CA ILE A 108 -18.49 4.65 -18.51
C ILE A 108 -19.35 5.92 -18.43
N LEU A 109 -18.78 7.00 -17.89
CA LEU A 109 -19.45 8.30 -17.75
C LEU A 109 -19.83 8.91 -19.10
N ILE A 110 -18.95 8.80 -20.10
CA ILE A 110 -19.20 9.31 -21.45
C ILE A 110 -20.29 8.49 -22.15
N ASP A 111 -20.17 7.15 -22.12
CA ASP A 111 -21.12 6.24 -22.78
C ASP A 111 -22.49 6.18 -22.10
N SER A 112 -22.58 6.58 -20.82
CA SER A 112 -23.85 6.78 -20.11
C SER A 112 -24.51 8.13 -20.39
N TYR A 113 -23.83 9.00 -21.16
CA TYR A 113 -24.26 10.36 -21.50
C TYR A 113 -24.45 11.29 -20.29
N ILE A 114 -23.79 11.06 -19.14
CA ILE A 114 -23.87 11.99 -17.99
C ILE A 114 -23.30 13.35 -18.36
N PHE A 115 -22.01 13.44 -18.68
CA PHE A 115 -21.36 14.72 -19.02
C PHE A 115 -21.98 15.45 -20.23
N PRO A 116 -22.40 14.75 -21.30
CA PRO A 116 -23.13 15.41 -22.38
C PRO A 116 -24.53 15.93 -22.01
N SER A 117 -25.18 15.37 -20.99
CA SER A 117 -26.58 15.69 -20.65
C SER A 117 -26.74 16.66 -19.48
N THR A 118 -25.68 16.95 -18.74
CA THR A 118 -25.75 17.73 -17.49
C THR A 118 -24.64 18.76 -17.40
N THR A 119 -24.99 19.99 -16.98
CA THR A 119 -24.04 21.07 -16.69
C THR A 119 -23.43 20.87 -15.30
N ILE A 120 -22.55 19.88 -15.16
CA ILE A 120 -21.86 19.61 -13.88
C ILE A 120 -20.65 20.55 -13.78
N PRO A 121 -20.43 21.22 -12.64
CA PRO A 121 -19.20 21.95 -12.40
C PRO A 121 -17.95 21.06 -12.48
N ASP A 122 -16.93 21.51 -13.21
CA ASP A 122 -15.69 20.73 -13.42
C ASP A 122 -15.01 20.31 -12.10
N HIS A 123 -15.16 21.08 -11.01
CA HIS A 123 -14.59 20.76 -9.69
C HIS A 123 -15.21 19.50 -9.06
N LEU A 124 -16.43 19.09 -9.44
CA LEU A 124 -17.06 17.86 -8.96
C LEU A 124 -16.62 16.60 -9.73
N SER A 125 -15.90 16.74 -10.84
CA SER A 125 -15.49 15.59 -11.68
C SER A 125 -14.66 14.56 -10.91
N SER A 126 -13.76 14.99 -10.01
CA SER A 126 -12.99 14.07 -9.16
C SER A 126 -13.89 13.29 -8.20
N LEU A 127 -14.87 13.97 -7.59
CA LEU A 127 -15.85 13.37 -6.70
C LEU A 127 -16.74 12.36 -7.42
N ILE A 128 -17.21 12.69 -8.63
CA ILE A 128 -17.99 11.79 -9.49
C ILE A 128 -17.24 10.49 -9.79
N ILE A 129 -15.95 10.58 -10.13
CA ILE A 129 -15.13 9.39 -10.44
C ILE A 129 -14.98 8.49 -9.22
N VAL A 130 -14.63 9.09 -8.09
CA VAL A 130 -14.44 8.37 -6.82
C VAL A 130 -15.74 7.71 -6.36
N MET A 131 -16.86 8.44 -6.39
CA MET A 131 -18.18 7.91 -6.03
C MET A 131 -18.68 6.88 -7.03
N LEU A 132 -18.41 7.03 -8.34
CA LEU A 132 -18.78 6.04 -9.35
C LEU A 132 -18.05 4.72 -9.13
N TYR A 133 -16.77 4.76 -8.77
CA TYR A 133 -16.00 3.56 -8.46
C TYR A 133 -16.65 2.74 -7.33
N ASP A 134 -17.05 3.42 -6.24
CA ASP A 134 -17.76 2.78 -5.15
C ASP A 134 -19.17 2.31 -5.59
N PHE A 135 -19.92 3.16 -6.28
CA PHE A 135 -21.30 2.90 -6.70
C PHE A 135 -21.40 1.66 -7.59
N GLN A 136 -20.48 1.47 -8.54
CA GLN A 136 -20.45 0.25 -9.36
C GLN A 136 -20.05 -0.98 -8.54
N ASP A 137 -19.18 -0.84 -7.53
CA ASP A 137 -18.74 -1.96 -6.71
C ASP A 137 -19.92 -2.51 -5.87
N ARG A 138 -20.75 -1.59 -5.37
CA ARG A 138 -22.05 -1.84 -4.72
C ARG A 138 -23.19 -2.19 -5.69
N LYS A 139 -22.88 -2.55 -6.93
CA LYS A 139 -23.86 -2.95 -7.96
C LYS A 139 -24.94 -1.89 -8.20
N PHE A 140 -24.53 -0.62 -8.14
CA PHE A 140 -25.39 0.55 -8.29
C PHE A 140 -26.55 0.62 -7.28
N GLN A 141 -26.37 0.09 -6.07
CA GLN A 141 -27.32 0.29 -4.97
C GLN A 141 -27.07 1.64 -4.29
N ALA A 142 -28.07 2.22 -3.62
CA ALA A 142 -27.86 3.45 -2.84
C ALA A 142 -27.02 3.16 -1.58
N ARG A 143 -26.38 4.17 -1.00
CA ARG A 143 -25.64 4.01 0.27
C ARG A 143 -26.62 3.74 1.42
N LEU A 144 -26.15 3.00 2.41
CA LEU A 144 -26.82 2.87 3.70
C LEU A 144 -26.12 3.81 4.69
N LEU A 145 -26.66 5.02 4.84
CA LEU A 145 -26.14 6.03 5.75
C LEU A 145 -26.72 5.82 7.16
N SER A 146 -25.90 6.07 8.19
CA SER A 146 -26.40 6.19 9.56
C SER A 146 -26.98 7.58 9.79
N ASP A 147 -28.09 7.68 10.53
CA ASP A 147 -28.83 8.93 10.78
C ASP A 147 -28.02 10.08 11.45
N ASN A 148 -26.79 9.81 11.90
CA ASN A 148 -25.95 10.74 12.66
C ASN A 148 -24.81 11.40 11.83
N GLU A 149 -24.82 11.27 10.50
CA GLU A 149 -23.73 11.77 9.66
C GLU A 149 -23.98 13.19 9.15
N ASP A 150 -22.97 14.06 9.27
CA ASP A 150 -23.01 15.40 8.68
C ASP A 150 -23.06 15.28 7.15
N SER A 151 -24.17 15.71 6.56
CA SER A 151 -24.34 15.67 5.12
C SER A 151 -23.56 16.77 4.41
N ILE A 152 -22.77 16.41 3.41
CA ILE A 152 -22.04 17.35 2.57
C ILE A 152 -22.84 17.56 1.26
N SER A 153 -23.16 18.82 0.95
CA SER A 153 -24.04 19.17 -0.18
C SER A 153 -23.53 18.64 -1.51
N GLU A 154 -22.23 18.73 -1.77
CA GLU A 154 -21.58 18.29 -3.00
C GLU A 154 -21.67 16.77 -3.17
N VAL A 155 -21.54 16.02 -2.07
CA VAL A 155 -21.67 14.55 -2.09
C VAL A 155 -23.11 14.14 -2.37
N GLN A 156 -24.09 14.82 -1.76
CA GLN A 156 -25.51 14.58 -2.01
C GLN A 156 -25.92 14.91 -3.46
N GLU A 157 -25.39 16.01 -4.01
CA GLU A 157 -25.62 16.40 -5.40
C GLU A 157 -25.10 15.32 -6.36
N VAL A 158 -23.85 14.89 -6.18
CA VAL A 158 -23.24 13.84 -7.00
C VAL A 158 -23.95 12.50 -6.81
N GLU A 159 -24.34 12.14 -5.60
CA GLU A 159 -25.09 10.91 -5.33
C GLU A 159 -26.45 10.91 -6.04
N THR A 160 -27.19 12.02 -5.96
CA THR A 160 -28.49 12.17 -6.61
C THR A 160 -28.33 12.07 -8.13
N LEU A 161 -27.32 12.73 -8.67
CA LEU A 161 -26.96 12.65 -10.09
C LEU A 161 -26.67 11.21 -10.52
N LEU A 162 -25.74 10.51 -9.85
CA LEU A 162 -25.36 9.14 -10.19
C LEU A 162 -26.55 8.18 -10.09
N ASN A 163 -27.40 8.34 -9.06
CA ASN A 163 -28.61 7.56 -8.92
C ASN A 163 -29.61 7.80 -10.06
N SER A 164 -29.78 9.04 -10.52
CA SER A 164 -30.67 9.36 -11.64
C SER A 164 -30.24 8.72 -12.97
N PHE A 165 -28.94 8.43 -13.13
CA PHE A 165 -28.37 7.74 -14.29
C PHE A 165 -28.06 6.25 -14.07
N LYS A 166 -28.44 5.68 -12.92
CA LYS A 166 -28.14 4.29 -12.52
C LYS A 166 -28.27 3.26 -13.65
N THR A 167 -29.42 3.23 -14.34
CA THR A 167 -29.68 2.26 -15.41
C THR A 167 -28.75 2.45 -16.60
N LYS A 168 -28.47 3.71 -16.97
CA LYS A 168 -27.55 4.05 -18.07
C LYS A 168 -26.10 3.70 -17.70
N LEU A 169 -25.68 3.97 -16.47
CA LEU A 169 -24.37 3.61 -15.94
C LEU A 169 -24.17 2.09 -15.90
N ALA A 170 -25.15 1.34 -15.39
CA ALA A 170 -25.10 -0.12 -15.38
C ALA A 170 -25.03 -0.71 -16.80
N ALA A 171 -25.83 -0.17 -17.74
CA ALA A 171 -25.79 -0.59 -19.13
C ALA A 171 -24.45 -0.24 -19.81
N SER A 172 -23.88 0.93 -19.51
CA SER A 172 -22.57 1.38 -19.99
C SER A 172 -21.44 0.47 -19.50
N LEU A 173 -21.42 0.14 -18.19
CA LEU A 173 -20.47 -0.84 -17.64
C LEU A 173 -20.64 -2.22 -18.27
N ALA A 174 -21.87 -2.68 -18.52
CA ALA A 174 -22.12 -3.96 -19.19
C ALA A 174 -21.58 -3.97 -20.63
N ARG A 175 -21.82 -2.90 -21.41
CA ARG A 175 -21.25 -2.75 -22.76
C ARG A 175 -19.74 -2.71 -22.75
N CYS A 176 -19.15 -1.97 -21.80
CA CYS A 176 -17.70 -1.92 -21.60
C CYS A 176 -17.13 -3.33 -21.35
N ARG A 177 -17.75 -4.10 -20.44
CA ARG A 177 -17.36 -5.48 -20.15
C ARG A 177 -17.46 -6.40 -21.37
N ILE A 178 -18.53 -6.31 -22.15
CA ILE A 178 -18.71 -7.11 -23.38
C ILE A 178 -17.64 -6.75 -24.41
N LYS A 179 -17.37 -5.45 -24.61
CA LYS A 179 -16.34 -4.97 -25.54
C LYS A 179 -14.94 -5.51 -25.22
N HIS A 180 -14.65 -5.69 -23.94
CA HIS A 180 -13.35 -6.18 -23.45
C HIS A 180 -13.34 -7.68 -23.10
N ASP A 181 -14.42 -8.42 -23.38
CA ASP A 181 -14.60 -9.84 -23.01
C ASP A 181 -14.27 -10.12 -21.52
N ALA A 182 -14.80 -9.25 -20.64
CA ALA A 182 -14.39 -9.18 -19.23
C ALA A 182 -15.53 -9.51 -18.25
N LEU A 183 -15.26 -10.41 -17.30
CA LEU A 183 -16.21 -10.80 -16.25
C LEU A 183 -16.40 -9.73 -15.17
N SER A 184 -15.49 -8.77 -15.05
CA SER A 184 -15.60 -7.65 -14.11
C SER A 184 -14.69 -6.50 -14.54
N ILE A 185 -14.86 -5.32 -13.93
CA ILE A 185 -13.97 -4.17 -14.19
C ILE A 185 -12.50 -4.50 -13.92
N TYR A 186 -12.22 -5.39 -12.96
CA TYR A 186 -10.88 -5.90 -12.68
C TYR A 186 -10.24 -6.55 -13.92
N HIS A 187 -11.00 -7.36 -14.66
CA HIS A 187 -10.50 -8.08 -15.85
C HIS A 187 -10.28 -7.17 -17.06
N ILE A 188 -10.79 -5.93 -17.03
CA ILE A 188 -10.51 -4.91 -18.06
C ILE A 188 -9.10 -4.32 -17.87
N LEU A 189 -8.55 -4.35 -16.65
CA LEU A 189 -7.21 -3.84 -16.38
C LEU A 189 -6.13 -4.64 -17.12
N PRO A 190 -5.04 -3.96 -17.54
CA PRO A 190 -3.88 -4.63 -18.13
C PRO A 190 -3.38 -5.77 -17.24
N GLU A 191 -2.96 -6.88 -17.87
CA GLU A 191 -2.46 -8.05 -17.15
C GLU A 191 -1.25 -7.72 -16.25
N THR A 192 -0.41 -6.78 -16.66
CA THR A 192 0.71 -6.27 -15.87
C THR A 192 0.25 -5.68 -14.53
N VAL A 193 -0.78 -4.83 -14.54
CA VAL A 193 -1.37 -4.22 -13.35
C VAL A 193 -2.00 -5.30 -12.46
N ARG A 194 -2.75 -6.24 -13.05
CA ARG A 194 -3.36 -7.35 -12.30
C ARG A 194 -2.33 -8.26 -11.63
N LYS A 195 -1.27 -8.64 -12.35
CA LYS A 195 -0.15 -9.43 -11.81
C LYS A 195 0.58 -8.68 -10.71
N GLN A 196 0.78 -7.37 -10.86
CA GLN A 196 1.40 -6.54 -9.84
C GLN A 196 0.55 -6.48 -8.56
N GLU A 197 -0.77 -6.35 -8.67
CA GLU A 197 -1.68 -6.36 -7.54
C GLU A 197 -1.68 -7.73 -6.82
N LEU A 198 -1.71 -8.83 -7.58
CA LEU A 198 -1.62 -10.18 -7.02
C LEU A 198 -0.28 -10.41 -6.31
N ARG A 199 0.82 -9.88 -6.86
CA ARG A 199 2.13 -9.93 -6.20
C ARG A 199 2.12 -9.10 -4.93
N ALA A 200 1.59 -7.88 -4.97
CA ALA A 200 1.53 -6.99 -3.82
C ALA A 200 0.71 -7.56 -2.66
N SER A 201 -0.41 -8.23 -2.94
CA SER A 201 -1.26 -8.85 -1.90
C SER A 201 -0.63 -10.09 -1.27
N THR A 202 0.30 -10.74 -1.97
CA THR A 202 1.01 -11.94 -1.53
C THR A 202 2.39 -11.64 -0.92
N LEU A 203 2.83 -10.37 -0.92
CA LEU A 203 4.10 -9.99 -0.31
C LEU A 203 4.09 -10.23 1.22
N PRO A 204 5.07 -10.95 1.76
CA PRO A 204 5.16 -11.12 3.20
C PRO A 204 5.48 -9.78 3.87
N LEU A 205 5.04 -9.64 5.12
CA LEU A 205 5.34 -8.50 5.96
C LEU A 205 6.74 -8.68 6.56
N TYR A 206 7.51 -7.61 6.55
CA TYR A 206 8.83 -7.57 7.16
C TYR A 206 8.81 -6.59 8.32
N ALA A 207 9.37 -7.00 9.45
CA ALA A 207 9.55 -6.11 10.59
C ALA A 207 10.92 -6.34 11.24
N TRP A 208 11.65 -5.27 11.53
CA TRP A 208 12.92 -5.37 12.23
C TRP A 208 12.74 -5.23 13.75
N ILE A 209 13.60 -5.90 14.50
CA ILE A 209 13.64 -5.92 15.97
C ILE A 209 14.46 -4.72 16.44
N ASN A 210 13.86 -3.89 17.27
CA ASN A 210 14.56 -2.81 17.94
C ASN A 210 15.40 -3.36 19.09
N THR A 211 16.66 -3.72 18.78
CA THR A 211 17.61 -4.30 19.74
C THR A 211 18.03 -3.32 20.85
N CYS A 212 17.69 -2.03 20.74
CA CYS A 212 17.87 -1.07 21.84
C CYS A 212 16.78 -1.21 22.92
N LYS A 213 15.63 -1.82 22.60
CA LYS A 213 14.47 -1.92 23.52
C LYS A 213 14.17 -3.35 23.97
N VAL A 214 14.49 -4.34 23.13
CA VAL A 214 14.12 -5.74 23.37
C VAL A 214 15.17 -6.67 22.77
N SER A 215 15.42 -7.82 23.40
CA SER A 215 16.27 -8.85 22.79
C SER A 215 15.49 -9.71 21.79
N PRO A 216 16.14 -10.29 20.77
CA PRO A 216 15.48 -11.22 19.85
C PRO A 216 14.79 -12.39 20.56
N GLU A 217 15.40 -12.92 21.62
CA GLU A 217 14.87 -14.04 22.40
C GLU A 217 13.56 -13.68 23.12
N GLU A 218 13.48 -12.45 23.65
CA GLU A 218 12.26 -11.94 24.28
C GLU A 218 11.15 -11.74 23.25
N VAL A 219 11.47 -11.23 22.06
CA VAL A 219 10.52 -11.12 20.94
C VAL A 219 9.96 -12.49 20.56
N TYR A 220 10.83 -13.49 20.37
CA TYR A 220 10.40 -14.85 20.02
C TYR A 220 9.51 -15.45 21.09
N SER A 221 9.85 -15.24 22.36
CA SER A 221 9.07 -15.72 23.49
C SER A 221 7.70 -15.06 23.58
N ASN A 222 7.62 -13.75 23.33
CA ASN A 222 6.37 -12.99 23.33
C ASN A 222 5.46 -13.42 22.17
N LEU A 223 6.01 -13.52 20.95
CA LEU A 223 5.29 -14.04 19.79
C LEU A 223 4.77 -15.46 20.05
N LYS A 224 5.58 -16.35 20.63
CA LYS A 224 5.16 -17.71 21.00
C LYS A 224 4.01 -17.71 22.02
N LYS A 225 4.04 -16.84 23.03
CA LYS A 225 2.92 -16.68 23.98
C LYS A 225 1.63 -16.20 23.30
N LYS A 226 1.73 -15.47 22.19
CA LYS A 226 0.60 -15.03 21.35
C LYS A 226 0.19 -16.05 20.29
N GLY A 227 0.76 -17.26 20.33
CA GLY A 227 0.44 -18.37 19.43
C GLY A 227 1.25 -18.41 18.13
N TYR A 228 2.27 -17.56 17.99
CA TYR A 228 3.13 -17.55 16.80
C TYR A 228 4.26 -18.58 16.87
N HIS A 229 4.50 -19.30 15.79
CA HIS A 229 5.53 -20.34 15.71
C HIS A 229 6.66 -19.94 14.77
N LYS A 230 7.91 -20.16 15.20
CA LYS A 230 9.10 -19.89 14.38
C LYS A 230 9.27 -21.00 13.34
N VAL A 231 9.30 -20.63 12.06
CA VAL A 231 9.49 -21.53 10.91
C VAL A 231 10.71 -21.12 10.08
N LYS A 232 11.16 -22.00 9.17
CA LYS A 232 12.27 -21.69 8.24
C LYS A 232 11.84 -20.78 7.09
N SER A 233 10.57 -20.88 6.68
CA SER A 233 10.00 -20.11 5.58
C SER A 233 8.51 -19.92 5.81
N VAL A 234 7.98 -18.75 5.44
CA VAL A 234 6.57 -18.37 5.60
C VAL A 234 5.70 -18.73 4.37
N LEU A 235 6.20 -19.62 3.50
CA LEU A 235 5.52 -20.02 2.26
C LEU A 235 4.26 -20.89 2.49
N HIS A 236 3.95 -21.27 3.73
CA HIS A 236 2.84 -22.16 4.05
C HIS A 236 1.77 -21.46 4.91
N ILE A 237 0.53 -21.79 4.58
CA ILE A 237 -0.71 -21.01 4.72
C ILE A 237 -1.35 -21.16 6.11
N ASP A 238 -2.13 -20.14 6.50
CA ASP A 238 -3.11 -20.01 7.60
C ASP A 238 -2.67 -20.10 9.07
N ASP A 239 -1.42 -20.46 9.35
CA ASP A 239 -0.95 -20.51 10.74
C ASP A 239 -0.32 -19.18 11.19
N LYS A 240 -0.48 -18.88 12.49
CA LYS A 240 0.32 -17.84 13.16
C LYS A 240 1.79 -18.28 13.17
N VAL A 241 2.55 -17.86 12.17
CA VAL A 241 3.96 -18.22 12.00
C VAL A 241 4.82 -16.99 11.71
N PHE A 242 6.12 -17.11 11.99
CA PHE A 242 7.12 -16.13 11.60
C PHE A 242 8.44 -16.82 11.26
N ALA A 243 9.22 -16.21 10.36
CA ALA A 243 10.58 -16.62 10.06
C ALA A 243 11.57 -15.48 10.35
N VAL A 244 12.85 -15.81 10.49
CA VAL A 244 13.93 -14.82 10.54
C VAL A 244 14.53 -14.70 9.16
N ASP A 245 14.78 -13.48 8.70
CA ASP A 245 15.38 -13.26 7.39
C ASP A 245 16.81 -13.81 7.32
N LYS A 246 17.17 -14.35 6.15
CA LYS A 246 18.48 -14.98 5.93
C LYS A 246 19.63 -13.95 5.89
N HIS A 247 19.36 -12.73 5.43
CA HIS A 247 20.37 -11.70 5.19
C HIS A 247 20.40 -10.66 6.32
N CYS A 248 19.28 -10.41 6.97
CA CYS A 248 19.14 -9.42 8.04
C CYS A 248 18.77 -10.12 9.35
N TYR A 249 19.73 -10.27 10.27
CA TYR A 249 19.58 -11.09 11.48
C TYR A 249 18.51 -10.59 12.47
N ASP A 250 18.17 -9.30 12.39
CA ASP A 250 17.17 -8.63 13.22
C ASP A 250 15.81 -8.47 12.51
N VAL A 251 15.64 -9.00 11.29
CA VAL A 251 14.39 -8.88 10.54
C VAL A 251 13.58 -10.17 10.63
N LEU A 252 12.30 -10.01 10.95
CA LEU A 252 11.30 -11.06 10.97
C LEU A 252 10.37 -10.95 9.76
N ILE A 253 9.92 -12.10 9.29
CA ILE A 253 9.04 -12.27 8.14
C ILE A 253 7.74 -12.88 8.64
N PHE A 254 6.61 -12.29 8.24
CA PHE A 254 5.27 -12.74 8.59
C PHE A 254 4.38 -12.88 7.33
N PRO A 255 3.41 -13.80 7.31
CA PRO A 255 2.35 -13.81 6.29
C PRO A 255 1.56 -12.50 6.22
N SER A 256 1.15 -12.08 5.02
CA SER A 256 0.45 -10.80 4.78
C SER A 256 -0.89 -10.67 5.50
N HIS A 257 -1.65 -11.77 5.57
CA HIS A 257 -2.97 -11.80 6.20
C HIS A 257 -2.94 -11.54 7.71
N LEU A 258 -1.79 -11.70 8.38
CA LEU A 258 -1.65 -11.47 9.83
C LEU A 258 -1.45 -10.00 10.21
N LYS A 259 -1.41 -9.06 9.25
CA LYS A 259 -1.12 -7.64 9.50
C LYS A 259 -1.95 -7.04 10.64
N ASN A 260 -3.27 -7.25 10.62
CA ASN A 260 -4.17 -6.67 11.61
C ASN A 260 -3.97 -7.32 13.00
N ASP A 261 -3.72 -8.63 13.06
CA ASP A 261 -3.40 -9.32 14.33
C ASP A 261 -2.09 -8.78 14.91
N LEU A 262 -1.05 -8.62 14.08
CA LEU A 262 0.25 -8.09 14.48
C LEU A 262 0.18 -6.67 15.03
N LEU A 263 -0.57 -5.77 14.37
CA LEU A 263 -0.76 -4.39 14.83
C LEU A 263 -1.41 -4.30 16.23
N SER A 264 -2.18 -5.32 16.62
CA SER A 264 -2.78 -5.37 17.96
C SER A 264 -1.78 -5.75 19.07
N ILE A 265 -0.65 -6.37 18.71
CA ILE A 265 0.37 -6.85 19.65
C ILE A 265 1.20 -5.66 20.19
N ASP A 266 1.41 -5.64 21.50
CA ASP A 266 2.13 -4.57 22.21
C ASP A 266 3.57 -4.36 21.69
N LEU A 267 4.19 -5.40 21.12
CA LEU A 267 5.50 -5.29 20.48
C LEU A 267 5.54 -4.22 19.37
N PHE A 268 4.47 -4.08 18.59
CA PHE A 268 4.39 -3.08 17.52
C PHE A 268 4.03 -1.70 18.08
N LYS A 269 3.12 -1.63 19.06
CA LYS A 269 2.73 -0.37 19.72
C LYS A 269 3.90 0.29 20.47
N ASP A 270 4.75 -0.52 21.09
CA ASP A 270 5.90 -0.06 21.87
C ASP A 270 7.15 0.23 21.01
N TYR A 271 7.08 0.19 19.68
CA TYR A 271 8.25 0.30 18.79
C TYR A 271 9.35 -0.73 19.10
N LYS A 272 8.97 -1.93 19.54
CA LYS A 272 9.88 -3.07 19.72
C LYS A 272 10.04 -3.86 18.42
N LEU A 273 8.96 -3.95 17.64
CA LEU A 273 8.94 -4.40 16.25
C LEU A 273 8.43 -3.28 15.35
N ILE A 274 9.11 -3.02 14.24
CA ILE A 274 8.75 -1.95 13.31
C ILE A 274 8.60 -2.54 11.91
N PHE A 275 7.43 -2.35 11.29
CA PHE A 275 7.22 -2.74 9.90
C PHE A 275 8.09 -1.92 8.95
N GLN A 276 8.83 -2.60 8.09
CA GLN A 276 9.68 -1.96 7.09
C GLN A 276 9.94 -2.94 5.95
N ASP A 277 9.83 -2.47 4.72
CA ASP A 277 10.14 -3.29 3.54
C ASP A 277 11.54 -3.90 3.60
N LYS A 278 11.66 -5.15 3.15
CA LYS A 278 12.93 -5.89 3.10
C LYS A 278 14.04 -5.11 2.42
N SER A 279 13.75 -4.41 1.33
CA SER A 279 14.74 -3.63 0.57
C SER A 279 15.37 -2.54 1.43
N ARG A 280 14.59 -1.85 2.27
CA ARG A 280 15.09 -0.81 3.19
C ARG A 280 15.94 -1.39 4.31
N SER A 281 15.51 -2.52 4.89
CA SER A 281 16.31 -3.21 5.91
C SER A 281 17.60 -3.79 5.35
N LEU A 282 17.55 -4.39 4.16
CA LEU A 282 18.74 -4.91 3.48
C LEU A 282 19.74 -3.79 3.17
N ALA A 283 19.27 -2.60 2.79
CA ALA A 283 20.14 -1.46 2.52
C ALA A 283 21.00 -1.08 3.73
N VAL A 284 20.40 -0.96 4.92
CA VAL A 284 21.17 -0.60 6.14
C VAL A 284 22.11 -1.71 6.60
N HIS A 285 21.72 -2.99 6.44
CA HIS A 285 22.62 -4.12 6.71
C HIS A 285 23.79 -4.18 5.73
N SER A 286 23.55 -3.86 4.47
CA SER A 286 24.61 -3.81 3.43
C SER A 286 25.63 -2.73 3.74
N VAL A 287 25.18 -1.55 4.18
CA VAL A 287 26.08 -0.49 4.62
C VAL A 287 26.80 -0.91 5.90
N LYS A 288 26.11 -1.48 6.89
CA LYS A 288 26.73 -1.95 8.15
C LYS A 288 27.86 -2.95 7.91
N ALA A 289 27.73 -3.83 6.92
CA ALA A 289 28.78 -4.79 6.56
C ALA A 289 30.06 -4.14 6.00
N LEU A 290 29.96 -2.91 5.48
CA LEU A 290 31.08 -2.15 4.91
C LEU A 290 31.68 -1.12 5.87
N LEU A 291 31.01 -0.83 6.99
CA LEU A 291 31.43 0.21 7.94
C LEU A 291 32.49 -0.30 8.93
N ASN A 292 33.52 0.51 9.13
CA ASN A 292 34.43 0.36 10.26
C ASN A 292 33.81 0.94 11.54
N MET A 293 34.47 0.70 12.68
CA MET A 293 33.97 1.14 13.99
C MET A 293 33.84 2.66 14.11
N ASP A 294 34.74 3.41 13.49
CA ASP A 294 34.85 4.87 13.61
C ASP A 294 34.32 5.64 12.39
N ASP A 295 33.76 4.95 11.40
CA ASP A 295 33.23 5.59 10.21
C ASP A 295 31.95 6.37 10.53
N ASP A 296 31.88 7.62 10.09
CA ASP A 296 30.67 8.44 10.15
C ASP A 296 29.76 8.14 8.94
N ILE A 297 28.45 8.24 9.15
CA ILE A 297 27.44 7.85 8.17
C ILE A 297 26.65 9.08 7.75
N LEU A 298 26.61 9.36 6.45
CA LEU A 298 25.75 10.39 5.87
C LEU A 298 24.59 9.71 5.14
N MET A 299 23.37 9.94 5.62
CA MET A 299 22.16 9.49 4.94
C MET A 299 21.48 10.68 4.28
N VAL A 300 21.30 10.59 2.96
CA VAL A 300 20.66 11.64 2.14
C VAL A 300 19.35 11.12 1.55
N ASN A 301 18.36 12.00 1.43
CA ASN A 301 17.06 11.67 0.81
C ASN A 301 16.39 10.42 1.40
N THR A 302 16.47 10.28 2.73
CA THR A 302 15.93 9.13 3.46
C THR A 302 14.42 9.24 3.53
N GLY A 303 13.71 8.75 2.50
CA GLY A 303 12.24 8.75 2.44
C GLY A 303 11.53 7.92 3.52
N SER A 304 12.22 7.46 4.57
CA SER A 304 11.63 6.83 5.75
C SER A 304 12.51 7.04 6.99
N TRP A 305 11.93 7.64 8.02
CA TRP A 305 12.58 7.83 9.32
C TRP A 305 12.84 6.51 10.06
N TYR A 306 12.06 5.47 9.79
CA TYR A 306 12.30 4.13 10.33
C TYR A 306 13.61 3.52 9.81
N THR A 307 13.98 3.81 8.56
CA THR A 307 15.26 3.35 7.99
C THR A 307 16.45 4.04 8.66
N VAL A 308 16.31 5.33 8.96
CA VAL A 308 17.30 6.09 9.73
C VAL A 308 17.46 5.50 11.13
N ALA A 309 16.35 5.24 11.82
CA ALA A 309 16.38 4.60 13.14
C ALA A 309 16.99 3.21 13.10
N HIS A 310 16.65 2.40 12.09
CA HIS A 310 17.21 1.06 11.91
C HIS A 310 18.73 1.12 11.77
N MET A 311 19.25 2.05 10.95
CA MET A 311 20.71 2.29 10.87
C MET A 311 21.30 2.68 12.23
N SER A 312 20.68 3.62 12.95
CA SER A 312 21.17 4.07 14.26
C SER A 312 21.22 2.97 15.30
N ILE A 313 20.29 2.02 15.25
CA ILE A 313 20.23 0.90 16.18
C ILE A 313 21.31 -0.13 15.82
N LEU A 314 21.50 -0.44 14.53
CA LEU A 314 22.55 -1.34 14.04
C LEU A 314 23.98 -0.83 14.33
N THR A 315 24.17 0.48 14.40
CA THR A 315 25.47 1.10 14.68
C THR A 315 25.61 1.59 16.12
N ASN A 316 24.68 1.26 17.01
CA ASN A 316 24.69 1.78 18.39
C ASN A 316 25.97 1.42 19.17
N ASN A 317 26.58 0.27 18.87
CA ASN A 317 27.84 -0.17 19.49
C ASN A 317 29.09 0.47 18.88
N ASN A 318 28.96 1.20 17.77
CA ASN A 318 30.05 1.89 17.10
C ASN A 318 30.22 3.32 17.64
N THR A 319 31.37 3.93 17.38
CA THR A 319 31.65 5.36 17.63
C THR A 319 31.09 6.26 16.51
N SER A 320 30.63 5.67 15.42
CA SER A 320 29.95 6.30 14.27
C SER A 320 28.88 7.32 14.66
N LYS A 321 28.93 8.50 14.03
CA LYS A 321 27.84 9.48 14.05
C LYS A 321 27.01 9.37 12.77
N ILE A 322 25.69 9.50 12.91
CA ILE A 322 24.77 9.53 11.76
C ILE A 322 24.34 10.97 11.51
N PHE A 323 24.67 11.46 10.31
CA PHE A 323 24.19 12.71 9.75
C PHE A 323 23.07 12.43 8.78
N VAL A 324 21.92 13.07 8.99
CA VAL A 324 20.78 12.94 8.07
C VAL A 324 20.58 14.29 7.40
N CYS A 325 20.75 14.32 6.08
CA CYS A 325 20.59 15.52 5.26
C CYS A 325 19.44 15.33 4.28
N GLY A 326 18.75 16.42 3.96
CA GLY A 326 17.64 16.38 3.01
C GLY A 326 16.27 16.58 3.63
N VAL A 327 16.20 16.93 4.91
CA VAL A 327 14.96 17.35 5.56
C VAL A 327 14.49 18.61 4.86
N GLU A 328 13.31 18.58 4.21
CA GLU A 328 12.63 19.83 3.84
C GLU A 328 12.44 20.66 5.13
N SER A 329 12.31 21.98 5.05
CA SER A 329 12.36 22.91 6.20
C SER A 329 11.23 22.73 7.25
N GLN A 330 10.61 21.56 7.33
CA GLN A 330 9.91 21.01 8.49
C GLN A 330 10.87 20.45 9.57
N ALA A 331 12.15 20.83 9.57
CA ALA A 331 13.14 20.43 10.57
C ALA A 331 12.88 20.92 12.02
N LYS A 332 11.67 21.41 12.29
CA LYS A 332 11.13 21.59 13.64
C LYS A 332 9.88 20.75 13.86
N ASP A 333 9.80 19.56 13.28
CA ASP A 333 8.79 18.61 13.66
C ASP A 333 9.12 18.03 15.07
N PRO A 334 8.44 18.47 16.14
CA PRO A 334 8.64 17.89 17.48
C PRO A 334 8.36 16.39 17.48
N ASP A 335 7.56 15.89 16.53
CA ASP A 335 7.18 14.49 16.44
C ASP A 335 8.32 13.62 15.96
N LEU A 336 9.24 14.16 15.15
CA LEU A 336 10.40 13.41 14.70
C LEU A 336 11.42 13.16 15.83
N LYS A 337 11.72 14.19 16.63
CA LYS A 337 12.59 14.04 17.81
C LYS A 337 11.92 13.15 18.85
N SER A 338 10.61 13.29 19.04
CA SER A 338 9.80 12.41 19.88
C SER A 338 9.88 10.96 19.41
N LEU A 339 9.77 10.71 18.11
CA LEU A 339 9.84 9.39 17.50
C LEU A 339 11.19 8.71 17.74
N PHE A 340 12.31 9.38 17.45
CA PHE A 340 13.64 8.81 17.70
C PHE A 340 13.89 8.55 19.19
N THR A 341 13.37 9.43 20.07
CA THR A 341 13.42 9.23 21.52
C THR A 341 12.60 8.00 21.93
N LYS A 342 11.37 7.85 21.42
CA LYS A 342 10.51 6.67 21.64
C LYS A 342 11.15 5.37 21.15
N MET A 343 11.88 5.43 20.03
CA MET A 343 12.65 4.30 19.50
C MET A 343 13.97 4.05 20.24
N GLY A 344 14.41 4.94 21.12
CA GLY A 344 15.65 4.78 21.89
C GLY A 344 16.93 5.08 21.10
N CYS A 345 16.83 5.85 20.01
CA CYS A 345 17.99 6.26 19.20
C CYS A 345 18.80 7.34 19.94
N LYS A 346 20.12 7.14 20.09
CA LYS A 346 20.98 8.03 20.91
C LYS A 346 22.02 8.84 20.11
N LYS A 347 22.36 8.44 18.90
CA LYS A 347 23.56 8.91 18.16
C LYS A 347 23.24 9.54 16.80
N MET A 348 22.28 10.47 16.77
CA MET A 348 21.82 11.07 15.53
C MET A 348 21.94 12.59 15.52
N CYS A 349 22.45 13.14 14.42
CA CYS A 349 22.49 14.57 14.15
C CYS A 349 21.65 14.85 12.90
N LEU A 350 20.49 15.48 13.09
CA LEU A 350 19.66 15.99 11.99
C LEU A 350 20.28 17.30 11.50
N ARG A 351 20.46 17.42 10.18
CA ARG A 351 20.93 18.66 9.54
C ARG A 351 19.94 19.08 8.47
N ASP A 352 19.65 20.37 8.46
CA ASP A 352 18.75 20.97 7.50
C ASP A 352 19.43 20.99 6.13
N LYS A 353 18.62 21.01 5.06
CA LYS A 353 19.12 21.50 3.76
C LYS A 353 19.38 23.00 3.93
N ASP A 354 20.51 23.37 4.51
CA ASP A 354 20.96 24.76 4.45
C ASP A 354 21.52 25.04 3.05
N ASN A 355 21.31 26.28 2.60
CA ASN A 355 21.87 26.94 1.42
C ASN A 355 23.26 26.47 1.00
#